data_AF-A0A365P8X3-F1
#
_entry.id   AF-A0A365P8X3-F1
#
_cell.length_a   1.000
_cell.length_b   1.000
_cell.length_c   1.000
_cell.angle_alpha   90.00
_cell.angle_beta   90.00
_cell.angle_gamma   90.00
#
_symmetry.space_group_name_H-M   'P 1'
#
loop_
_entity.id
_entity.type
_entity.pdbx_description
1 polymer ?
#
loop_
_entity_poly.entity_id
_entity_poly.type
_entity_poly.pdbx_seq_one_letter_code
_entity_poly.pdbx_strand_id
1 'polypeptide(L)'
;MIRASLTVVPRRLPVLWAKLVILAATVLPVMAIASLVAFLLGQWLLASTGMEATLSTPGALRSVLGAALYVTVAGMIALAIGALLRTTAAGISVFVGVFFVIPPLAGLLPQSIGSVGQYLPSNAGSALYGGSRMAQDQLAPWTGFTVLCVYAVILIGVAAWRLRRADA
;
A
#
# COMPACT_ATOMS: atom_id res chain seq x y z
N MET A 1 16.92 -41.74 4.88
CA MET A 1 15.47 -41.48 4.74
C MET A 1 15.05 -40.01 4.95
N ILE A 2 15.93 -39.10 5.37
CA ILE A 2 15.65 -37.64 5.48
C ILE A 2 15.39 -36.96 4.11
N ARG A 3 15.88 -37.55 3.01
CA ARG A 3 15.62 -37.06 1.65
C ARG A 3 14.17 -37.25 1.18
N ALA A 4 13.40 -38.16 1.76
CA ALA A 4 12.01 -38.43 1.37
C ALA A 4 11.00 -37.50 2.09
N SER A 5 11.37 -36.90 3.22
CA SER A 5 10.49 -35.96 3.95
C SER A 5 10.56 -34.54 3.39
N LEU A 6 11.71 -34.14 2.83
CA LEU A 6 11.89 -32.82 2.21
C LEU A 6 11.29 -32.69 0.79
N THR A 7 10.80 -33.80 0.21
CA THR A 7 10.08 -33.81 -1.07
C THR A 7 8.55 -33.70 -0.91
N VAL A 8 8.00 -33.80 0.32
CA VAL A 8 6.56 -34.05 0.54
C VAL A 8 5.71 -32.79 0.74
N VAL A 9 6.30 -31.62 1.00
CA VAL A 9 5.53 -30.35 1.08
C VAL A 9 6.13 -29.27 0.17
N PRO A 10 5.91 -29.34 -1.15
CA PRO A 10 6.30 -28.29 -2.09
C PRO A 10 5.23 -27.19 -2.11
N ARG A 11 4.84 -26.68 -0.94
CA ARG A 11 3.69 -25.77 -0.80
C ARG A 11 4.06 -24.45 -0.14
N ARG A 12 5.15 -23.82 -0.59
CA ARG A 12 5.50 -22.45 -0.16
C ARG A 12 4.55 -21.38 -0.72
N LEU A 13 3.91 -21.67 -1.85
CA LEU A 13 2.88 -20.80 -2.45
C LEU A 13 1.61 -20.67 -1.60
N PRO A 14 0.98 -21.76 -1.13
CA PRO A 14 -0.12 -21.66 -0.17
C PRO A 14 0.19 -20.81 1.05
N VAL A 15 1.43 -20.86 1.57
CA VAL A 15 1.84 -20.04 2.71
C VAL A 15 1.90 -18.55 2.36
N LEU A 16 2.38 -18.19 1.16
CA LEU A 16 2.38 -16.79 0.70
C LEU A 16 0.95 -16.25 0.57
N TRP A 17 0.06 -17.01 -0.07
CA TRP A 17 -1.34 -16.64 -0.23
C TRP A 17 -2.06 -16.54 1.12
N ALA A 18 -1.85 -17.51 2.02
CA ALA A 18 -2.41 -17.47 3.36
C ALA A 18 -1.95 -16.21 4.13
N LYS A 19 -0.65 -15.87 4.07
CA LYS A 19 -0.13 -14.64 4.70
C LYS A 19 -0.75 -13.38 4.12
N LEU A 20 -0.90 -13.29 2.80
CA LEU A 20 -1.54 -12.14 2.16
C LEU A 20 -3.00 -12.00 2.56
N VAL A 21 -3.76 -13.11 2.59
CA VAL A 21 -5.16 -13.11 2.99
C VAL A 21 -5.32 -12.74 4.46
N ILE A 22 -4.51 -13.33 5.35
CA ILE A 22 -4.55 -12.99 6.78
C ILE A 22 -4.17 -11.53 7.00
N LEU A 23 -3.13 -11.03 6.32
CA LEU A 23 -2.74 -9.62 6.41
C LEU A 23 -3.86 -8.72 5.92
N ALA A 24 -4.45 -8.99 4.76
CA ALA A 24 -5.55 -8.18 4.23
C ALA A 24 -6.78 -8.22 5.16
N ALA A 25 -7.16 -9.40 5.63
CA ALA A 25 -8.31 -9.60 6.50
C ALA A 25 -8.16 -8.96 7.89
N THR A 26 -6.93 -8.76 8.36
CA THR A 26 -6.65 -8.12 9.65
C THR A 26 -6.42 -6.62 9.52
N VAL A 27 -5.60 -6.20 8.56
CA VAL A 27 -5.22 -4.78 8.37
C VAL A 27 -6.41 -3.96 7.88
N LEU A 28 -7.20 -4.48 6.93
CA LEU A 28 -8.31 -3.75 6.34
C LEU A 28 -9.37 -3.31 7.36
N PRO A 29 -9.93 -4.19 8.23
CA PRO A 29 -10.90 -3.75 9.23
C PRO A 29 -10.27 -2.85 10.29
N VAL A 30 -9.04 -3.14 10.73
CA VAL A 30 -8.34 -2.31 11.73
C VAL A 30 -8.13 -0.90 11.20
N MET A 31 -7.69 -0.75 9.94
CA MET A 31 -7.46 0.55 9.33
C MET A 31 -8.76 1.26 8.94
N ALA A 32 -9.81 0.53 8.59
CA ALA A 32 -11.13 1.12 8.37
C ALA A 32 -11.67 1.74 9.65
N ILE A 33 -11.59 1.02 10.78
CA ILE A 33 -11.99 1.54 12.10
C ILE A 33 -11.11 2.73 12.48
N ALA A 34 -9.78 2.61 12.36
CA ALA A 34 -8.86 3.69 12.70
C ALA A 34 -9.12 4.96 11.86
N SER A 35 -9.38 4.81 10.56
CA SER A 35 -9.67 5.93 9.65
C SER A 35 -11.02 6.59 9.99
N LEU A 36 -12.02 5.78 10.37
CA LEU A 36 -13.32 6.29 10.79
C LEU A 36 -13.23 7.04 12.13
N VAL A 37 -12.48 6.51 13.09
CA VAL A 37 -12.19 7.19 14.36
C VAL A 37 -11.45 8.51 14.12
N ALA A 38 -10.42 8.49 13.26
CA ALA A 38 -9.68 9.70 12.91
C ALA A 38 -10.57 10.76 12.23
N PHE A 39 -11.49 10.33 11.36
CA PHE A 39 -12.46 11.22 10.74
C PHE A 39 -13.41 11.85 11.78
N LEU A 40 -13.99 11.05 12.67
CA LEU A 40 -14.90 11.53 13.71
C LEU A 40 -14.22 12.47 14.70
N LEU A 41 -12.99 12.14 15.12
CA LEU A 41 -12.19 13.02 15.97
C LEU A 41 -11.85 14.33 15.25
N GLY A 42 -11.52 14.25 13.95
CA GLY A 42 -11.30 15.42 13.12
C GLY A 42 -12.53 16.32 13.05
N GLN A 43 -13.73 15.73 12.86
CA GLN A 43 -14.99 16.47 12.88
C GLN A 43 -15.26 17.13 14.23
N TRP A 44 -15.05 16.39 15.32
CA TRP A 44 -15.27 16.92 16.67
C TRP A 44 -14.36 18.11 16.98
N LEU A 45 -13.11 18.06 16.54
CA LEU A 45 -12.16 19.16 16.71
C LEU A 45 -12.49 20.37 15.83
N LEU A 46 -13.04 20.12 14.63
CA LEU A 46 -13.32 21.15 13.63
C LEU A 46 -14.71 21.79 13.76
N ALA A 47 -15.59 21.22 14.59
CA ALA A 47 -16.95 21.69 14.87
C ALA A 47 -17.01 23.17 15.29
N SER A 48 -15.99 23.66 16.00
CA SER A 48 -15.90 25.06 16.44
C SER A 48 -15.51 26.06 15.34
N THR A 49 -15.03 25.58 14.19
CA THR A 49 -14.48 26.42 13.10
C THR A 49 -15.42 26.59 11.91
N GLY A 50 -16.60 25.95 11.93
CA GLY A 50 -17.59 26.02 10.85
C GLY A 50 -17.22 25.23 9.58
N MET A 51 -16.12 24.48 9.59
CA MET A 51 -15.70 23.57 8.51
C MET A 51 -16.16 22.13 8.77
N GLU A 52 -17.40 21.95 9.21
CA GLU A 52 -17.96 20.61 9.44
C GLU A 52 -18.16 19.88 8.10
N ALA A 53 -17.58 18.69 7.98
CA ALA A 53 -17.78 17.78 6.86
C ALA A 53 -18.50 16.53 7.35
N THR A 54 -19.73 16.34 6.91
CA THR A 54 -20.49 15.12 7.21
C THR A 54 -19.96 13.93 6.39
N LEU A 55 -20.24 12.70 6.82
CA LEU A 55 -19.95 11.49 6.02
C LEU A 55 -20.67 11.49 4.66
N SER A 56 -21.77 12.23 4.55
CA SER A 56 -22.52 12.49 3.32
C SER A 56 -21.85 13.52 2.39
N THR A 57 -20.81 14.21 2.86
CA THR A 57 -20.07 15.15 2.01
C THR A 57 -19.43 14.38 0.84
N PRO A 58 -19.56 14.87 -0.40
CA PRO A 58 -18.96 14.21 -1.56
C PRO A 58 -17.46 13.92 -1.34
N GLY A 59 -17.10 12.64 -1.38
CA GLY A 59 -15.71 12.20 -1.22
C GLY A 59 -15.25 11.87 0.20
N ALA A 60 -15.99 12.23 1.26
CA ALA A 60 -15.60 11.91 2.64
C ALA A 60 -15.53 10.39 2.88
N LEU A 61 -16.60 9.66 2.51
CA LEU A 61 -16.64 8.21 2.61
C LEU A 61 -15.55 7.53 1.77
N ARG A 62 -15.31 8.06 0.56
CA ARG A 62 -14.22 7.59 -0.30
C ARG A 62 -12.88 7.77 0.37
N SER A 63 -12.62 8.91 1.01
CA SER A 63 -11.33 9.17 1.65
C SER A 63 -11.09 8.26 2.85
N VAL A 64 -12.11 8.00 3.67
CA VAL A 64 -12.02 7.09 4.83
C VAL A 64 -11.75 5.66 4.38
N LEU A 65 -12.53 5.14 3.43
CA LEU A 65 -12.31 3.81 2.88
C LEU A 65 -10.99 3.73 2.10
N GLY A 66 -10.64 4.82 1.42
CA GLY A 66 -9.44 4.96 0.64
C GLY A 66 -8.17 4.85 1.46
N ALA A 67 -8.17 5.44 2.66
CA ALA A 67 -7.05 5.35 3.59
C ALA A 67 -6.82 3.89 4.04
N ALA A 68 -7.90 3.19 4.39
CA ALA A 68 -7.84 1.78 4.77
C ALA A 68 -7.34 0.88 3.62
N LEU A 69 -7.87 1.08 2.41
CA LEU A 69 -7.45 0.35 1.21
C LEU A 69 -5.98 0.61 0.88
N TYR A 70 -5.54 1.87 0.92
CA TYR A 70 -4.16 2.26 0.66
C TYR A 70 -3.18 1.54 1.59
N VAL A 71 -3.41 1.60 2.90
CA VAL A 71 -2.52 0.97 3.89
C VAL A 71 -2.49 -0.56 3.73
N THR A 72 -3.65 -1.16 3.42
CA THR A 72 -3.74 -2.60 3.19
C THR A 72 -2.87 -3.04 2.00
N VAL A 73 -3.01 -2.37 0.86
CA VAL A 73 -2.22 -2.70 -0.35
C VAL A 73 -0.73 -2.37 -0.16
N ALA A 74 -0.41 -1.26 0.52
CA ALA A 74 0.96 -0.93 0.88
C ALA A 74 1.59 -2.00 1.79
N GLY A 75 0.83 -2.54 2.75
CA GLY A 75 1.26 -3.67 3.59
C GLY A 75 1.50 -4.95 2.79
N MET A 76 0.67 -5.24 1.78
CA MET A 76 0.89 -6.37 0.87
C MET A 76 2.16 -6.20 0.05
N ILE A 77 2.46 -4.98 -0.41
CA ILE A 77 3.71 -4.63 -1.10
C ILE A 77 4.91 -4.86 -0.18
N ALA A 78 4.86 -4.36 1.06
CA ALA A 78 5.92 -4.56 2.04
C ALA A 78 6.17 -6.07 2.30
N LEU A 79 5.10 -6.86 2.41
CA LEU A 79 5.19 -8.31 2.57
C LEU A 79 5.83 -8.99 1.36
N ALA A 80 5.47 -8.57 0.14
CA ALA A 80 6.06 -9.10 -1.09
C ALA A 80 7.56 -8.77 -1.21
N ILE A 81 7.95 -7.54 -0.87
CA ILE A 81 9.36 -7.12 -0.84
C ILE A 81 10.15 -7.94 0.20
N GLY A 82 9.61 -8.09 1.41
CA GLY A 82 10.24 -8.92 2.45
C GLY A 82 10.39 -10.38 2.02
N ALA A 83 9.41 -10.94 1.33
CA ALA A 83 9.49 -12.29 0.76
C ALA A 83 10.58 -12.41 -0.32
N LEU A 84 10.80 -11.35 -1.11
CA LEU A 84 11.79 -11.33 -2.18
C LEU A 84 13.23 -11.20 -1.66
N LEU A 85 13.43 -10.34 -0.65
CA LEU A 85 14.74 -10.04 -0.06
C LEU A 85 15.19 -11.05 0.99
N ARG A 86 14.30 -11.94 1.45
CA ARG A 86 14.57 -12.99 2.46
C ARG A 86 15.11 -12.47 3.80
N THR A 87 15.05 -11.16 4.03
CA THR A 87 15.50 -10.49 5.27
C THR A 87 14.51 -9.41 5.65
N THR A 88 14.11 -9.37 6.91
CA THR A 88 13.14 -8.38 7.42
C THR A 88 13.72 -6.97 7.41
N ALA A 89 14.98 -6.81 7.82
CA ALA A 89 15.67 -5.53 7.82
C ALA A 89 15.71 -4.91 6.42
N ALA A 90 16.17 -5.64 5.39
CA ALA A 90 16.21 -5.11 4.04
C ALA A 90 14.81 -4.86 3.47
N GLY A 91 13.83 -5.71 3.80
CA GLY A 91 12.42 -5.52 3.42
C GLY A 91 11.87 -4.18 3.89
N ILE A 92 12.05 -3.88 5.18
CA ILE A 92 11.59 -2.63 5.79
C ILE A 92 12.37 -1.45 5.21
N SER A 93 13.70 -1.53 5.11
CA SER A 93 14.52 -0.44 4.58
C SER A 93 14.15 -0.07 3.15
N VAL A 94 13.90 -1.06 2.28
CA VAL A 94 13.48 -0.81 0.89
C VAL A 94 12.09 -0.21 0.85
N PHE A 95 11.14 -0.74 1.62
CA PHE A 95 9.79 -0.20 1.67
C PHE A 95 9.80 1.27 2.13
N VAL A 96 10.51 1.57 3.22
CA VAL A 96 10.63 2.93 3.75
C VAL A 96 11.32 3.85 2.74
N GLY A 97 12.41 3.39 2.12
CA GLY A 97 13.09 4.14 1.06
C GLY A 97 12.14 4.52 -0.07
N VAL A 98 11.38 3.55 -0.57
CA VAL A 98 10.50 3.76 -1.73
C VAL A 98 9.28 4.62 -1.39
N PHE A 99 8.63 4.39 -0.24
CA PHE A 99 7.37 5.05 0.12
C PHE A 99 7.56 6.40 0.82
N PHE A 100 8.71 6.63 1.46
CA PHE A 100 8.92 7.83 2.29
C PHE A 100 10.11 8.68 1.83
N VAL A 101 11.16 8.10 1.24
CA VAL A 101 12.37 8.86 0.84
C VAL A 101 12.28 9.34 -0.60
N ILE A 102 11.88 8.47 -1.53
CA ILE A 102 11.78 8.81 -2.96
C ILE A 102 10.75 9.93 -3.24
N PRO A 103 9.55 9.96 -2.64
CA PRO A 103 8.53 10.93 -3.02
C PRO A 103 8.90 12.39 -2.73
N PRO A 104 9.49 12.73 -1.55
CA PRO A 104 10.02 14.06 -1.32
C PRO A 104 11.09 14.48 -2.31
N LEU A 105 11.99 13.57 -2.69
CA LEU A 105 13.05 13.84 -3.66
C LEU A 105 12.46 14.11 -5.05
N ALA A 106 11.41 13.38 -5.44
CA ALA A 106 10.73 13.61 -6.71
C ALA A 106 10.07 15.00 -6.78
N GLY A 107 9.61 15.54 -5.65
CA GLY A 107 9.06 16.90 -5.56
C GLY A 107 10.12 18.01 -5.73
N LEU A 108 11.40 17.69 -5.60
CA LEU A 108 12.52 18.64 -5.80
C LEU A 108 13.03 18.64 -7.25
N LEU A 109 12.56 17.73 -8.09
CA LEU A 109 13.01 17.62 -9.47
C LEU A 109 12.43 18.75 -10.34
N PRO A 110 13.16 19.18 -11.40
CA PRO A 110 12.66 20.12 -12.39
C PRO A 110 11.34 19.63 -13.03
N GLN A 111 10.44 20.55 -13.35
CA GLN A 111 9.09 20.24 -13.87
C GLN A 111 9.10 19.37 -15.15
N SER A 112 10.19 19.39 -15.92
CA SER A 112 10.37 18.56 -17.11
C SER A 112 10.39 17.06 -16.83
N ILE A 113 10.78 16.64 -15.62
CA ILE A 113 10.82 15.24 -15.18
C ILE A 113 9.95 14.97 -13.93
N GLY A 114 9.40 16.01 -13.30
CA GLY A 114 8.55 15.92 -12.11
C GLY A 114 7.20 15.22 -12.35
N SER A 115 6.75 15.13 -13.60
CA SER A 115 5.52 14.40 -13.99
C SER A 115 5.58 12.89 -13.70
N VAL A 116 6.76 12.33 -13.45
CA VAL A 116 6.91 10.93 -13.01
C VAL A 116 6.49 10.74 -11.55
N GLY A 117 6.56 11.81 -10.73
CA GLY A 117 6.28 11.76 -9.30
C GLY A 117 4.85 11.31 -8.96
N GLN A 118 3.89 11.52 -9.85
CA GLN A 118 2.49 11.08 -9.67
C GLN A 118 2.32 9.56 -9.75
N TYR A 119 3.22 8.85 -10.45
CA TYR A 119 3.18 7.40 -10.61
C TYR A 119 3.91 6.65 -9.49
N LEU A 120 4.57 7.37 -8.57
CA LEU A 120 5.20 6.75 -7.40
C LEU A 120 4.13 6.04 -6.56
N PRO A 121 4.41 4.83 -6.02
CA PRO A 121 3.40 4.04 -5.32
C PRO A 121 2.69 4.79 -4.19
N SER A 122 3.45 5.57 -3.41
CA SER A 122 2.90 6.39 -2.33
C SER A 122 1.96 7.48 -2.85
N ASN A 123 2.37 8.20 -3.90
CA ASN A 123 1.65 9.34 -4.44
C ASN A 123 0.41 8.87 -5.22
N ALA A 124 0.57 7.86 -6.07
CA ALA A 124 -0.53 7.23 -6.81
C ALA A 124 -1.62 6.71 -5.86
N GLY A 125 -1.23 6.00 -4.80
CA GLY A 125 -2.15 5.49 -3.80
C GLY A 125 -2.82 6.60 -2.96
N SER A 126 -2.12 7.70 -2.72
CA SER A 126 -2.63 8.80 -1.90
C SER A 126 -3.84 9.53 -2.49
N ALA A 127 -4.00 9.51 -3.82
CA ALA A 127 -5.16 10.08 -4.51
C ALA A 127 -6.50 9.54 -3.99
N LEU A 128 -6.51 8.31 -3.44
CA LEU A 128 -7.70 7.68 -2.92
C LEU A 128 -8.19 8.30 -1.59
N TYR A 129 -7.29 8.86 -0.76
CA TYR A 129 -7.63 9.38 0.58
C TYR A 129 -7.47 10.90 0.76
N GLY A 130 -7.11 11.63 -0.30
CA GLY A 130 -6.99 13.09 -0.24
C GLY A 130 -5.90 13.68 -1.14
N GLY A 131 -5.08 12.80 -1.75
CA GLY A 131 -4.00 13.20 -2.63
C GLY A 131 -2.74 13.62 -1.91
N SER A 132 -1.62 13.60 -2.62
CA SER A 132 -0.34 14.09 -2.12
C SER A 132 -0.20 15.58 -2.41
N ARG A 133 0.04 16.39 -1.38
CA ARG A 133 0.37 17.83 -1.54
C ARG A 133 1.65 18.09 -2.34
N MET A 134 2.46 17.05 -2.56
CA MET A 134 3.76 17.11 -3.22
C MET A 134 3.70 16.78 -4.71
N ALA A 135 2.60 16.21 -5.21
CA ALA A 135 2.44 15.96 -6.64
C ALA A 135 1.76 17.18 -7.28
N GLN A 136 2.41 17.72 -8.32
CA GLN A 136 1.89 18.87 -9.09
C GLN A 136 0.62 18.49 -9.87
N ASP A 137 0.60 17.27 -10.43
CA ASP A 137 -0.58 16.65 -11.04
C ASP A 137 -0.96 15.38 -10.27
N GLN A 138 -2.23 15.29 -9.87
CA GLN A 138 -2.76 14.14 -9.15
C GLN A 138 -3.58 13.26 -10.08
N LEU A 139 -3.32 11.95 -10.03
CA LEU A 139 -4.17 10.98 -10.70
C LEU A 139 -5.59 11.01 -10.13
N ALA A 140 -6.58 10.68 -10.97
CA ALA A 140 -7.92 10.43 -10.49
C ALA A 140 -7.89 9.31 -9.41
N PRO A 141 -8.72 9.41 -8.34
CA PRO A 141 -8.61 8.55 -7.16
C PRO A 141 -8.56 7.05 -7.47
N TRP A 142 -9.43 6.58 -8.35
CA TRP A 142 -9.50 5.18 -8.75
C TRP A 142 -8.35 4.78 -9.66
N THR A 143 -7.91 5.67 -10.57
CA THR A 143 -6.75 5.44 -11.43
C THR A 143 -5.48 5.29 -10.60
N GLY A 144 -5.24 6.19 -9.64
CA GLY A 144 -4.11 6.11 -8.72
C GLY A 144 -4.11 4.81 -7.90
N PHE A 145 -5.29 4.38 -7.43
CA PHE A 145 -5.43 3.10 -6.75
C PHE A 145 -5.13 1.89 -7.66
N THR A 146 -5.60 1.90 -8.91
CA THR A 146 -5.27 0.82 -9.86
C THR A 146 -3.77 0.71 -10.10
N VAL A 147 -3.06 1.82 -10.19
CA VAL A 147 -1.59 1.84 -10.32
C VAL A 147 -0.92 1.18 -9.11
N LEU A 148 -1.35 1.52 -7.89
CA LEU A 148 -0.85 0.87 -6.67
C LEU A 148 -1.13 -0.64 -6.66
N CYS A 149 -2.32 -1.07 -7.06
CA CYS A 149 -2.68 -2.48 -7.18
C CYS A 149 -1.82 -3.20 -8.22
N VAL A 150 -1.50 -2.57 -9.35
CA VAL A 150 -0.60 -3.12 -10.37
C VAL A 150 0.80 -3.35 -9.77
N TYR A 151 1.35 -2.40 -9.02
CA TYR A 151 2.62 -2.61 -8.31
C TYR A 151 2.56 -3.79 -7.33
N ALA A 152 1.48 -3.90 -6.56
CA ALA A 152 1.27 -5.01 -5.64
C ALA A 152 1.23 -6.36 -6.37
N VAL A 153 0.44 -6.46 -7.45
CA VAL A 153 0.31 -7.68 -8.26
C VAL A 153 1.65 -8.08 -8.88
N ILE A 154 2.41 -7.13 -9.43
CA ILE A 154 3.73 -7.38 -10.01
C ILE A 154 4.69 -7.92 -8.93
N LEU A 155 4.79 -7.25 -7.78
CA LEU A 155 5.71 -7.67 -6.71
C LEU A 155 5.33 -9.02 -6.12
N ILE A 156 4.04 -9.27 -5.88
CA ILE A 156 3.54 -10.56 -5.40
C ILE A 156 3.80 -11.66 -6.45
N GLY A 157 3.57 -11.36 -7.72
CA GLY A 157 3.82 -12.28 -8.83
C GLY A 157 5.30 -12.66 -8.96
N VAL A 158 6.21 -11.67 -8.88
CA VAL A 158 7.66 -11.88 -8.87
C VAL A 158 8.09 -12.68 -7.65
N ALA A 159 7.57 -12.37 -6.47
CA ALA A 159 7.84 -13.15 -5.27
C ALA A 159 7.37 -14.60 -5.43
N ALA A 160 6.13 -14.83 -5.87
CA ALA A 160 5.58 -16.16 -6.10
C ALA A 160 6.39 -16.96 -7.14
N TRP A 161 6.81 -16.32 -8.23
CA TRP A 161 7.65 -16.94 -9.26
C TRP A 161 9.04 -17.31 -8.72
N ARG A 162 9.67 -16.42 -7.93
CA ARG A 162 10.99 -16.70 -7.36
C ARG A 162 10.93 -17.81 -6.30
N LEU A 163 9.84 -17.88 -5.52
CA LEU A 163 9.59 -19.00 -4.61
C LEU A 163 9.43 -20.32 -5.39
N ARG A 164 8.66 -20.34 -6.48
CA ARG A 164 8.52 -21.52 -7.35
C ARG A 164 9.85 -21.99 -7.91
N ARG A 165 10.68 -21.06 -8.40
CA ARG A 165 11.99 -21.40 -9.00
C ARG A 165 13.03 -21.85 -7.98
N ALA A 166 12.95 -21.38 -6.74
CA ALA A 166 13.85 -21.82 -5.68
C ALA A 166 13.50 -23.22 -5.13
N ASP A 167 12.30 -23.72 -5.46
CA ASP A 167 11.81 -25.05 -5.09
C ASP A 167 12.03 -26.12 -6.19
N ALA A 168 12.42 -25.70 -7.40
CA ALA A 168 12.82 -26.58 -8.50
C ALA A 168 14.33 -26.83 -8.47
#